data_AF-A0A1F8P524-F1
#
_entry.id   AF-A0A1F8P524-F1
#
_cell.length_a   1.000
_cell.length_b   1.000
_cell.length_c   1.000
_cell.angle_alpha   90.00
_cell.angle_beta   90.00
_cell.angle_gamma   90.00
#
_symmetry.space_group_name_H-M   'P 1'
#
loop_
_entity.id
_entity.type
_entity.pdbx_description
1 polymer ?
#
loop_
_entity_poly.entity_id
_entity_poly.type
_entity_poly.pdbx_seq_one_letter_code
_entity_poly.pdbx_strand_id
1 'polypeptide(L)'
;MHYLKEEATQKIPVWRMIAAPLKDIEKRAGRWAKSLGDVKVIDGETMVGGGSLPGGSLPTKLVAIGGGSKKVQSISRQLRLSEVPVIGRIEKDRLLLDPRTVLPEEDEIVLKALHEVIG
;
A
#
# COMPACT_ATOMS: atom_id res chain seq x y z
N MET A 1 -26.19 1.96 -19.77
CA MET A 1 -24.99 2.51 -19.08
C MET A 1 -24.43 1.53 -18.02
N HIS A 2 -24.09 0.30 -18.39
CA HIS A 2 -23.38 -0.65 -17.49
C HIS A 2 -22.05 -1.10 -18.11
N TYR A 3 -22.01 -1.30 -19.43
CA TYR A 3 -20.80 -1.62 -20.19
C TYR A 3 -19.62 -0.66 -19.99
N LEU A 4 -19.87 0.66 -19.91
CA LEU A 4 -18.77 1.63 -19.70
C LEU A 4 -18.14 1.54 -18.30
N LYS A 5 -18.89 1.13 -17.27
CA LYS A 5 -18.39 1.08 -15.89
C LYS A 5 -17.47 -0.12 -15.68
N GLU A 6 -17.83 -1.28 -16.23
CA GLU A 6 -17.02 -2.50 -16.12
C GLU A 6 -15.73 -2.41 -16.94
N GLU A 7 -15.76 -1.79 -18.12
CA GLU A 7 -14.53 -1.53 -18.88
C GLU A 7 -13.64 -0.47 -18.22
N ALA A 8 -14.24 0.58 -17.62
CA ALA A 8 -13.48 1.64 -16.96
C ALA A 8 -12.79 1.16 -15.67
N THR A 9 -13.42 0.27 -14.90
CA THR A 9 -12.79 -0.33 -13.70
C THR A 9 -11.65 -1.28 -14.04
N GLN A 10 -11.55 -1.78 -15.28
CA GLN A 10 -10.44 -2.62 -15.73
C GLN A 10 -9.34 -1.86 -16.46
N LYS A 11 -9.66 -0.77 -17.17
CA LYS A 11 -8.70 -0.04 -18.01
C LYS A 11 -8.07 1.17 -17.33
N ILE A 12 -8.72 1.75 -16.32
CA ILE A 12 -8.22 2.96 -15.65
C ILE A 12 -7.62 2.58 -14.28
N PRO A 13 -6.30 2.76 -14.07
CA PRO A 13 -5.60 2.35 -12.84
C PRO A 13 -6.28 2.79 -11.54
N VAL A 14 -6.73 4.05 -11.45
CA VAL A 14 -7.36 4.57 -10.23
C VAL A 14 -8.68 3.85 -9.92
N TRP A 15 -9.46 3.49 -10.93
CA TRP A 15 -10.71 2.75 -10.71
C TRP A 15 -10.45 1.29 -10.33
N ARG A 16 -9.38 0.66 -10.85
CA ARG A 16 -8.92 -0.66 -10.38
C ARG A 16 -8.58 -0.62 -8.89
N MET A 17 -7.85 0.40 -8.45
CA MET A 17 -7.44 0.58 -7.04
C MET A 17 -8.64 0.84 -6.12
N ILE A 18 -9.57 1.71 -6.55
CA ILE A 18 -10.79 2.03 -5.78
C ILE A 18 -11.72 0.81 -5.69
N ALA A 19 -11.93 0.11 -6.80
CA ALA A 19 -12.84 -1.04 -6.88
C ALA A 19 -12.25 -2.36 -6.34
N ALA A 20 -10.95 -2.38 -5.99
CA ALA A 20 -10.29 -3.56 -5.45
C ALA A 20 -11.04 -4.12 -4.21
N PRO A 21 -11.49 -5.39 -4.25
CA PRO A 21 -12.14 -6.02 -3.10
C PRO A 21 -11.20 -6.11 -1.89
N LEU A 22 -11.73 -5.85 -0.69
CA LEU A 22 -10.94 -5.90 0.56
C LEU A 22 -10.22 -7.25 0.75
N LYS A 23 -10.88 -8.36 0.41
CA LYS A 23 -10.30 -9.71 0.45
C LYS A 23 -9.05 -9.88 -0.43
N ASP A 24 -8.97 -9.17 -1.55
CA ASP A 24 -7.84 -9.29 -2.48
C ASP A 24 -6.68 -8.41 -1.99
N ILE A 25 -6.99 -7.27 -1.39
CA ILE A 25 -6.02 -6.43 -0.67
C ILE A 25 -5.44 -7.20 0.53
N GLU A 26 -6.27 -7.90 1.29
CA GLU A 26 -5.84 -8.75 2.41
C GLU A 26 -4.88 -9.85 1.96
N LYS A 27 -5.21 -10.55 0.87
CA LYS A 27 -4.31 -11.55 0.28
C LYS A 27 -2.99 -10.95 -0.18
N ARG A 28 -3.01 -9.75 -0.77
CA ARG A 28 -1.79 -9.03 -1.20
C ARG A 28 -0.94 -8.61 0.00
N ALA A 29 -1.55 -7.99 1.01
CA ALA A 29 -0.88 -7.60 2.25
C ALA A 29 -0.26 -8.83 2.96
N GLY A 30 -0.98 -9.96 3.00
CA GLY A 30 -0.46 -11.21 3.57
C GLY A 30 0.73 -11.78 2.78
N ARG A 31 0.71 -11.70 1.44
CA ARG A 31 1.85 -12.10 0.60
C ARG A 31 3.07 -11.22 0.85
N TRP A 32 2.87 -9.91 0.92
CA TRP A 32 3.95 -8.97 1.25
C TRP A 32 4.51 -9.25 2.63
N ALA A 33 3.66 -9.42 3.64
CA ALA A 33 4.08 -9.70 5.00
C ALA A 33 4.89 -11.00 5.11
N LYS A 34 4.43 -12.06 4.43
CA LYS A 34 5.16 -13.33 4.37
C LYS A 34 6.55 -13.17 3.72
N SER A 35 6.66 -12.32 2.70
CA SER A 35 7.91 -12.04 1.99
C SER A 35 8.90 -11.22 2.83
N LEU A 36 8.40 -10.28 3.64
CA LEU A 36 9.20 -9.34 4.43
C LEU A 36 9.57 -9.87 5.84
N GLY A 37 8.85 -10.86 6.37
CA GLY A 37 9.12 -11.41 7.69
C GLY A 37 8.51 -10.59 8.83
N ASP A 38 9.34 -9.86 9.59
CA ASP A 38 8.98 -9.17 10.85
C ASP A 38 8.11 -7.91 10.64
N VAL A 39 6.93 -8.10 10.07
CA VAL A 39 5.92 -7.08 9.81
C VAL A 39 4.53 -7.60 10.18
N LYS A 40 3.55 -6.70 10.34
CA LYS A 40 2.17 -7.06 10.68
C LYS A 40 1.20 -6.58 9.62
N VAL A 41 0.19 -7.40 9.31
CA VAL A 41 -0.99 -6.93 8.56
C VAL A 41 -2.00 -6.39 9.56
N ILE A 42 -2.47 -5.16 9.36
CA ILE A 42 -3.46 -4.52 10.24
C ILE A 42 -4.63 -3.96 9.42
N ASP A 43 -5.79 -3.85 10.05
CA ASP A 43 -6.91 -3.08 9.49
C ASP A 43 -6.57 -1.60 9.42
N GLY A 44 -7.13 -0.91 8.43
CA GLY A 44 -7.02 0.52 8.33
C GLY A 44 -7.93 1.12 7.27
N GLU A 45 -7.75 2.40 7.05
CA GLU A 45 -8.51 3.17 6.07
C GLU A 45 -7.58 3.83 5.05
N THR A 46 -8.12 4.05 3.86
CA THR A 46 -7.44 4.72 2.75
C THR A 46 -8.35 5.82 2.22
N MET A 47 -7.80 7.01 2.02
CA MET A 47 -8.58 8.17 1.59
C MET A 47 -8.63 8.21 0.06
N VAL A 48 -9.83 8.34 -0.49
CA VAL A 48 -10.02 8.52 -1.93
C VAL A 48 -10.08 10.02 -2.24
N GLY A 49 -9.02 10.52 -2.90
CA GLY A 49 -8.88 11.95 -3.24
C GLY A 49 -7.80 12.65 -2.40
N GLY A 50 -7.16 13.66 -2.98
CA GLY A 50 -6.06 14.41 -2.35
C GLY A 50 -6.57 15.54 -1.47
N GLY A 51 -7.23 15.24 -0.34
CA GLY A 51 -7.61 16.19 0.72
C GLY A 51 -8.61 17.31 0.36
N SER A 52 -8.87 17.55 -0.93
CA SER A 52 -9.73 18.62 -1.47
C SER A 52 -11.11 18.12 -1.91
N LEU A 53 -11.24 16.80 -2.16
CA LEU A 53 -12.54 16.16 -2.30
C LEU A 53 -13.01 15.70 -0.92
N PRO A 54 -14.26 16.01 -0.51
CA PRO A 54 -14.93 15.24 0.53
C PRO A 54 -15.24 13.84 -0.04
N GLY A 55 -14.19 13.01 -0.11
CA GLY A 55 -14.23 11.61 -0.53
C GLY A 55 -14.12 10.72 0.69
N GLY A 56 -15.02 9.73 0.76
CA GLY A 56 -15.06 8.78 1.88
C GLY A 56 -13.77 7.98 2.02
N SER A 57 -13.47 7.55 3.24
CA SER A 57 -12.47 6.52 3.47
C SER A 57 -12.99 5.17 2.98
N LEU A 58 -12.09 4.33 2.46
CA LEU A 58 -12.37 2.93 2.16
C LEU A 58 -11.61 2.04 3.14
N PRO A 59 -12.21 0.94 3.62
CA PRO A 59 -11.49 -0.04 4.41
C PRO A 59 -10.37 -0.67 3.57
N THR A 60 -9.23 -0.92 4.19
CA THR A 60 -8.06 -1.55 3.57
C THR A 60 -7.32 -2.44 4.56
N LYS A 61 -6.29 -3.14 4.07
CA LYS A 61 -5.32 -3.86 4.90
C LYS A 61 -3.95 -3.25 4.67
N LEU A 62 -3.24 -2.95 5.75
CA LEU A 62 -1.94 -2.28 5.71
C LEU A 62 -0.84 -3.24 6.12
N VAL A 63 0.30 -3.16 5.45
CA VAL A 63 1.54 -3.77 5.91
C VAL A 63 2.24 -2.77 6.82
N ALA A 64 2.32 -3.09 8.11
CA ALA A 64 2.88 -2.26 9.16
C ALA A 64 4.29 -2.74 9.54
N ILE A 65 5.27 -1.87 9.33
CA ILE A 65 6.69 -2.16 9.45
C ILE A 65 7.28 -1.38 10.62
N GLY A 66 8.03 -2.07 11.49
CA GLY A 66 8.78 -1.47 12.58
C GLY A 66 8.09 -1.51 13.96
N GLY A 67 8.64 -0.71 14.88
CA GLY A 67 8.29 -0.69 16.30
C GLY A 67 9.12 0.32 17.10
N GLY A 68 9.44 1.47 16.49
CA GLY A 68 10.28 2.50 17.10
C GLY A 68 10.56 3.68 16.16
N SER A 69 10.32 4.90 16.65
CA SER A 69 10.26 6.12 15.82
C SER A 69 11.51 6.36 14.96
N LYS A 70 12.72 6.23 15.53
CA LYS A 70 13.98 6.46 14.80
C LYS A 70 14.20 5.46 13.65
N LYS A 71 13.93 4.16 13.90
CA LYS A 71 14.08 3.10 12.89
C LYS A 71 13.11 3.33 11.72
N VAL A 72 11.86 3.65 12.04
CA VAL A 72 10.82 3.91 11.04
C VAL A 72 11.12 5.13 10.17
N GLN A 73 11.59 6.23 10.75
CA GLN A 73 12.00 7.40 9.99
C GLN A 73 13.19 7.09 9.06
N SER A 74 14.16 6.31 9.53
CA SER A 74 15.30 5.88 8.71
C SER A 74 14.86 5.02 7.53
N ILE A 75 14.06 3.97 7.77
CA ILE A 75 13.50 3.10 6.71
C ILE A 75 12.72 3.93 5.70
N SER A 76 11.80 4.78 6.18
CA SER A 76 10.99 5.64 5.31
C SER A 76 11.86 6.58 4.46
N ARG A 77 12.94 7.13 5.01
CA ARG A 77 13.88 7.96 4.26
C ARG A 77 14.65 7.15 3.20
N GLN A 78 15.12 5.97 3.55
CA GLN A 78 15.87 5.11 2.62
C GLN A 78 14.99 4.66 1.45
N LEU A 79 13.76 4.23 1.72
CA LEU A 79 12.77 3.88 0.68
C LEU A 79 12.40 5.06 -0.23
N ARG A 80 12.49 6.30 0.24
CA ARG A 80 12.30 7.48 -0.64
C ARG A 80 13.47 7.74 -1.59
N LEU A 81 14.65 7.23 -1.25
CA LEU A 81 15.91 7.49 -1.94
C LEU A 81 16.42 6.26 -2.72
N SER A 82 15.71 5.13 -2.67
CA SER A 82 16.01 3.94 -3.47
C SER A 82 15.78 4.19 -4.96
N GLU A 83 16.37 3.35 -5.80
CA GLU A 83 16.20 3.39 -7.26
C GLU A 83 14.72 3.36 -7.66
N VAL A 84 13.93 2.54 -6.96
CA VAL A 84 12.46 2.56 -7.00
C VAL A 84 11.96 3.16 -5.69
N PRO A 85 11.51 4.43 -5.69
CA PRO A 85 11.02 5.05 -4.47
C PRO A 85 9.71 4.42 -3.99
N VAL A 86 9.65 3.98 -2.73
CA VAL A 86 8.44 3.47 -2.09
C VAL A 86 7.99 4.45 -1.00
N ILE A 87 6.77 4.98 -1.16
CA ILE A 87 6.19 5.96 -0.23
C ILE A 87 5.12 5.28 0.63
N GLY A 88 5.34 5.27 1.93
CA GLY A 88 4.35 4.90 2.93
C GLY A 88 4.00 6.07 3.85
N ARG A 89 2.98 5.89 4.68
CA ARG A 89 2.64 6.84 5.74
C ARG A 89 3.19 6.37 7.08
N ILE A 90 3.61 7.28 7.94
CA ILE A 90 4.02 6.96 9.30
C ILE A 90 2.87 7.25 10.25
N GLU A 91 2.48 6.27 11.06
CA GLU A 91 1.45 6.41 12.08
C GLU A 91 1.82 5.52 13.28
N LYS A 92 1.69 6.04 14.51
CA LYS A 92 1.96 5.31 15.76
C LYS A 92 3.30 4.54 15.73
N ASP A 93 4.37 5.22 15.31
CA ASP A 93 5.73 4.67 15.18
C ASP A 93 5.85 3.42 14.29
N ARG A 94 5.01 3.33 13.26
CA ARG A 94 5.08 2.30 12.21
C ARG A 94 5.03 2.96 10.83
N LEU A 95 5.79 2.40 9.89
CA LEU A 95 5.62 2.69 8.47
C LEU A 95 4.48 1.80 7.95
N LEU A 96 3.46 2.41 7.36
CA LEU A 96 2.28 1.75 6.82
C LEU A 96 2.31 1.83 5.30
N LEU A 97 2.20 0.67 4.66
CA LEU A 97 2.07 0.52 3.21
C LEU A 97 0.70 -0.06 2.90
N ASP A 98 0.03 0.51 1.90
CA ASP A 98 -1.31 0.10 1.47
C ASP A 98 -1.22 -0.55 0.09
N PRO A 99 -1.32 -1.89 -0.03
CA PRO A 99 -1.30 -2.55 -1.33
C PRO A 99 -2.40 -2.08 -2.28
N ARG A 100 -3.47 -1.44 -1.79
CA ARG A 100 -4.51 -0.86 -2.65
C ARG A 100 -3.95 0.19 -3.61
N THR A 101 -2.92 0.95 -3.20
CA THR A 101 -2.36 2.05 -3.99
C THR A 101 -1.23 1.60 -4.93
N VAL A 102 -1.00 0.30 -5.05
CA VAL A 102 0.00 -0.32 -5.92
C VAL A 102 -0.74 -1.23 -6.89
N LEU A 103 -0.41 -1.20 -8.18
CA LEU A 103 -1.01 -2.13 -9.12
C LEU A 103 -0.53 -3.56 -8.82
N PRO A 104 -1.37 -4.60 -8.97
CA PRO A 104 -0.95 -5.99 -8.70
C PRO A 104 0.32 -6.41 -9.44
N GLU A 105 0.48 -5.95 -10.68
CA GLU A 105 1.67 -6.16 -11.52
C GLU A 105 2.95 -5.47 -10.99
N GLU A 106 2.83 -4.53 -10.06
CA GLU A 106 3.93 -3.81 -9.42
C GLU A 106 4.30 -4.39 -8.03
N ASP A 107 3.65 -5.46 -7.58
CA ASP A 107 3.93 -6.08 -6.27
C ASP A 107 5.41 -6.47 -6.14
N GLU A 108 5.99 -7.09 -7.17
CA GLU A 108 7.37 -7.59 -7.13
C GLU A 108 8.40 -6.46 -7.10
N ILE A 109 8.17 -5.37 -7.83
CA ILE A 109 9.11 -4.23 -7.84
C ILE A 109 9.09 -3.50 -6.49
N VAL A 110 7.92 -3.39 -5.85
CA VAL A 110 7.81 -2.84 -4.49
C VAL A 110 8.48 -3.75 -3.46
N LEU A 111 8.29 -5.07 -3.55
CA LEU A 111 8.93 -6.02 -2.64
C LEU A 111 10.44 -5.98 -2.75
N LYS A 112 10.99 -5.90 -3.97
CA LYS A 112 12.44 -5.76 -4.18
C LYS A 112 12.99 -4.52 -3.47
N ALA A 113 12.36 -3.36 -3.64
CA ALA A 113 12.79 -2.12 -2.97
C ALA A 113 12.67 -2.21 -1.44
N LEU A 114 11.65 -2.92 -0.93
CA LEU A 114 11.48 -3.14 0.50
C LEU A 114 12.56 -4.08 1.07
N HIS A 115 12.94 -5.14 0.35
CA HIS A 115 14.02 -6.04 0.76
C HIS A 115 15.37 -5.34 0.81
N GLU A 116 15.65 -4.42 -0.12
CA GLU A 116 16.91 -3.65 -0.13
C GLU A 116 17.09 -2.75 1.11
N VAL A 117 15.99 -2.35 1.76
CA VAL A 117 16.03 -1.43 2.91
C VAL A 117 15.75 -2.11 4.26
N ILE A 118 14.92 -3.16 4.27
CA ILE A 118 14.43 -3.80 5.50
C ILE A 118 15.08 -5.17 5.73
N GLY A 119 15.54 -5.82 4.66
CA GLY A 119 16.21 -7.12 4.70
C GLY A 119 17.61 -7.08 5.29
#